data_AF-A0A819XDU4-F1
#
_entry.id   AF-A0A819XDU4-F1
#
_cell.length_a   1.000
_cell.length_b   1.000
_cell.length_c   1.000
_cell.angle_alpha   90.00
_cell.angle_beta   90.00
_cell.angle_gamma   90.00
#
_symmetry.space_group_name_H-M   'P 1'
#
loop_
_entity.id
_entity.type
_entity.pdbx_description
1 polymer ?
#
loop_
_entity_poly.entity_id
_entity_poly.type
_entity_poly.pdbx_seq_one_letter_code
_entity_poly.pdbx_strand_id
1 'polypeptide(L)'
;MQKSPTVAIIGGGIAGLVSAYYLAQKATLSKIPHLRILLLERSSRFGGWIRSEQLPTKYDSHIFELGARTLRLQSGVASLSSHSAINTLKLLEQ
;
A
#
# COMPACT_ATOMS: atom_id res chain seq x y z
N MET A 1 -29.51 -12.67 -9.91
CA MET A 1 -28.16 -12.11 -10.09
C MET A 1 -27.40 -12.25 -8.79
N GLN A 2 -26.36 -13.08 -8.75
CA GLN A 2 -25.53 -13.23 -7.55
C GLN A 2 -24.65 -11.99 -7.43
N LYS A 3 -24.82 -11.21 -6.36
CA LYS A 3 -24.11 -9.94 -6.18
C LYS A 3 -22.67 -10.24 -5.77
N SER A 4 -21.73 -9.89 -6.64
CA SER A 4 -20.30 -9.94 -6.34
C SER A 4 -19.98 -9.20 -5.04
N PRO A 5 -19.33 -9.84 -4.05
CA PRO A 5 -18.98 -9.16 -2.81
C PRO A 5 -18.07 -7.97 -3.13
N THR A 6 -18.39 -6.81 -2.56
CA THR A 6 -17.59 -5.59 -2.72
C THR A 6 -17.01 -5.18 -1.39
N VAL A 7 -15.70 -4.96 -1.35
CA VAL A 7 -14.98 -4.42 -0.20
C VAL A 7 -14.50 -3.04 -0.56
N ALA A 8 -14.93 -2.03 0.20
CA ALA A 8 -14.42 -0.68 0.09
C ALA A 8 -13.34 -0.44 1.15
N ILE A 9 -12.20 0.11 0.73
CA ILE A 9 -11.07 0.49 1.57
C ILE A 9 -10.99 2.01 1.49
N ILE A 10 -11.10 2.69 2.64
CA ILE A 10 -11.07 4.14 2.72
C ILE A 10 -9.70 4.57 3.23
N GLY A 11 -8.97 5.31 2.40
CA GLY A 11 -7.60 5.74 2.63
C GLY A 11 -6.62 4.99 1.76
N GLY A 12 -5.96 5.71 0.86
CA GLY A 12 -4.93 5.26 -0.06
C GLY A 12 -3.51 5.32 0.49
N GLY A 13 -3.35 5.40 1.82
CA GLY A 13 -2.05 5.30 2.49
C GLY A 13 -1.49 3.87 2.48
N ILE A 14 -0.30 3.68 3.07
CA ILE A 14 0.38 2.37 3.13
C ILE A 14 -0.53 1.26 3.67
N ALA A 15 -1.27 1.52 4.74
CA ALA A 15 -2.18 0.54 5.32
C ALA A 15 -3.31 0.13 4.36
N GLY A 16 -3.89 1.08 3.62
CA GLY A 16 -4.95 0.80 2.66
C GLY A 16 -4.46 0.04 1.43
N LEU A 17 -3.29 0.43 0.91
CA LEU A 17 -2.63 -0.27 -0.19
C LEU A 17 -2.25 -1.71 0.19
N VAL A 18 -1.66 -1.91 1.37
CA VAL A 18 -1.35 -3.24 1.91
C VAL A 18 -2.60 -4.08 2.08
N SER A 19 -3.67 -3.50 2.61
CA SER A 19 -4.95 -4.18 2.79
C SER A 19 -5.52 -4.63 1.43
N ALA A 20 -5.50 -3.73 0.44
CA ALA A 20 -5.98 -4.04 -0.91
C ALA A 20 -5.15 -5.16 -1.55
N TYR A 21 -3.83 -5.11 -1.43
CA TYR A 21 -2.91 -6.10 -1.97
C TYR A 21 -3.17 -7.50 -1.38
N TYR A 22 -3.20 -7.62 -0.06
CA TYR A 22 -3.42 -8.93 0.58
C TYR A 22 -4.84 -9.45 0.37
N LEU A 23 -5.85 -8.58 0.27
CA LEU A 23 -7.21 -9.00 -0.10
C LEU A 23 -7.26 -9.55 -1.54
N ALA A 24 -6.59 -8.89 -2.49
CA ALA A 24 -6.50 -9.37 -3.86
C ALA A 24 -5.79 -10.74 -3.93
N GLN A 25 -4.66 -10.87 -3.24
CA GLN A 25 -3.92 -12.14 -3.18
C GLN A 25 -4.77 -13.27 -2.59
N LYS A 26 -5.46 -13.02 -1.46
CA LYS A 26 -6.34 -14.02 -0.84
C LYS A 26 -7.52 -14.40 -1.73
N ALA A 27 -8.12 -13.44 -2.45
CA ALA A 27 -9.23 -13.74 -3.36
C ALA A 27 -8.82 -14.71 -4.47
N THR A 28 -7.62 -14.53 -5.03
CA THR A 28 -7.03 -15.44 -6.02
C THR A 28 -6.82 -16.84 -5.45
N LEU A 29 -6.22 -16.93 -4.25
CA LEU A 29 -5.92 -18.22 -3.61
C LEU A 29 -7.16 -18.99 -3.17
N SER A 30 -8.16 -18.29 -2.62
CA SER A 30 -9.40 -18.88 -2.11
C SER A 30 -10.46 -19.11 -3.19
N LYS A 31 -10.14 -18.85 -4.46
CA LYS A 31 -11.05 -18.97 -5.61
C LYS A 31 -12.40 -18.27 -5.37
N ILE A 32 -12.40 -17.10 -4.74
CA ILE A 32 -13.61 -16.28 -4.58
C ILE A 32 -13.81 -15.56 -5.91
N PRO A 33 -14.64 -16.09 -6.83
CA PRO A 33 -14.78 -15.48 -8.13
C PRO A 33 -15.54 -14.17 -7.94
N HIS A 34 -15.05 -13.10 -8.56
CA HIS A 34 -15.70 -11.78 -8.57
C HIS A 34 -15.67 -10.98 -7.25
N LEU A 35 -14.63 -11.09 -6.40
CA LEU A 35 -14.44 -10.09 -5.35
C LEU A 35 -14.07 -8.73 -5.99
N ARG A 36 -14.88 -7.69 -5.73
CA ARG A 36 -14.57 -6.32 -6.17
C ARG A 36 -13.95 -5.55 -5.02
N ILE A 37 -12.73 -5.05 -5.21
CA ILE A 37 -12.02 -4.21 -4.24
C ILE A 37 -12.07 -2.77 -4.73
N LEU A 38 -12.62 -1.87 -3.91
CA LEU A 38 -12.69 -0.43 -4.19
C LEU A 38 -11.79 0.31 -3.21
N LEU A 39 -10.67 0.85 -3.69
CA LEU A 39 -9.77 1.68 -2.89
C LEU A 39 -10.10 3.15 -3.13
N LEU A 40 -10.49 3.87 -2.09
CA LEU A 40 -10.89 5.27 -2.13
C LEU A 40 -9.84 6.12 -1.43
N GLU A 41 -9.34 7.14 -2.12
CA GLU A 41 -8.40 8.12 -1.58
C GLU A 41 -8.93 9.52 -1.87
N ARG A 42 -8.85 10.41 -0.87
CA ARG A 42 -9.36 11.79 -1.01
C ARG A 42 -8.41 12.64 -1.84
N SER A 43 -7.11 12.43 -1.69
CA SER A 43 -6.07 13.18 -2.40
C SER A 43 -5.91 12.69 -3.84
N SER A 44 -5.20 13.48 -4.65
CA SER A 44 -4.90 13.15 -6.04
C SER A 44 -3.82 12.05 -6.20
N ARG A 45 -3.34 11.46 -5.11
CA ARG A 45 -2.28 10.45 -5.12
C ARG A 45 -2.46 9.40 -4.03
N PHE A 46 -1.93 8.20 -4.28
CA PHE A 46 -1.78 7.17 -3.25
C PHE A 46 -0.48 7.36 -2.45
N GLY A 47 -0.37 6.67 -1.32
CA GLY A 47 0.81 6.65 -0.45
C GLY A 47 0.61 7.38 0.88
N GLY A 48 -0.38 8.27 0.98
CA GLY A 48 -0.63 9.04 2.19
C GLY A 48 0.62 9.81 2.62
N TRP A 49 1.13 9.54 3.83
CA TRP A 49 2.37 10.13 4.34
C TRP A 49 3.64 9.67 3.61
N ILE A 50 3.62 8.60 2.82
CA ILE A 50 4.74 8.22 1.95
C ILE A 50 4.64 9.06 0.68
N ARG A 51 5.61 9.96 0.47
CA ARG A 51 5.58 10.97 -0.61
C ARG A 51 6.99 11.24 -1.14
N SER A 52 7.18 10.90 -2.40
CA SER A 52 8.37 11.19 -3.19
C SER A 52 7.99 12.20 -4.28
N GLU A 53 8.77 13.25 -4.46
CA GLU A 53 8.52 14.27 -5.48
C GLU A 53 9.77 14.60 -6.29
N GLN A 54 9.61 14.76 -7.60
CA GLN A 54 10.63 15.23 -8.51
C GLN A 54 10.34 16.71 -8.83
N LEU A 55 11.33 17.58 -8.62
CA LEU A 55 11.17 19.02 -8.81
C LEU A 55 11.59 19.41 -10.24
N PRO A 56 10.67 19.92 -11.09
CA PRO A 56 10.85 19.99 -12.55
C PRO A 56 11.73 21.14 -13.08
N THR A 57 12.37 21.93 -12.21
CA THR A 57 13.01 23.20 -12.65
C THR A 57 14.42 23.43 -12.13
N LYS A 58 14.93 22.60 -11.22
CA LYS A 58 16.29 22.76 -10.67
C LYS A 58 17.00 21.43 -10.40
N TYR A 59 16.25 20.33 -10.30
CA TYR A 59 16.77 19.05 -9.85
C TYR A 59 16.09 17.90 -10.61
N ASP A 60 16.07 17.98 -11.94
CA ASP A 60 15.38 17.02 -12.81
C ASP A 60 15.85 15.56 -12.62
N SER A 61 17.02 15.33 -12.04
CA SER A 61 17.52 13.98 -11.73
C SER A 61 17.33 13.55 -10.27
N HIS A 62 16.65 14.35 -9.43
CA HIS A 62 16.55 14.09 -8.00
C HIS A 62 15.10 13.82 -7.58
N ILE A 63 14.96 12.86 -6.68
CA ILE A 63 13.70 12.54 -6.00
C ILE A 63 13.85 12.98 -4.55
N PHE A 64 12.89 13.79 -4.08
CA PHE A 64 12.83 14.28 -2.71
C PHE A 64 11.82 13.46 -1.91
N GLU A 65 12.31 12.82 -0.85
CA GLU A 65 11.48 12.10 0.11
C GLU A 65 10.92 13.07 1.16
N LEU A 66 9.65 13.43 1.01
CA LEU A 66 8.96 14.42 1.84
C LEU A 66 8.13 13.78 2.96
N GLY A 67 8.17 12.45 3.05
CA GLY A 67 7.27 11.62 3.85
C GLY A 67 7.89 10.92 5.05
N ALA A 68 7.37 9.73 5.38
CA ALA A 68 7.80 8.89 6.50
C ALA A 68 9.34 8.71 6.54
N ARG A 69 10.00 9.28 7.55
CA ARG A 69 11.48 9.38 7.61
C ARG A 69 12.18 8.22 8.30
N THR A 70 11.45 7.32 8.96
CA THR A 70 12.06 6.22 9.70
C THR A 70 11.12 5.03 9.78
N LEU A 71 11.58 3.87 9.30
CA LEU A 71 10.99 2.57 9.59
C LEU A 71 11.80 1.94 10.72
N ARG A 72 11.27 1.95 11.95
CA ARG A 72 11.91 1.27 13.08
C ARG A 72 11.51 -0.19 13.08
N LEU A 73 12.42 -1.05 12.65
CA LEU A 73 12.29 -2.49 12.80
C LEU A 73 12.69 -2.86 14.23
N GLN A 74 11.72 -3.02 15.11
CA GLN A 74 11.98 -3.52 16.46
C GLN A 74 12.06 -5.06 16.41
N SER A 75 13.19 -5.63 16.85
CA SER A 75 13.35 -7.08 17.02
C SER A 75 12.66 -7.53 18.31
N GLY A 76 11.56 -8.29 18.20
CA GLY A 76 10.78 -8.81 19.33
C GLY A 76 9.40 -9.29 18.90
N VAL A 77 8.63 -9.92 19.78
CA VAL A 77 7.30 -10.52 19.44
C VAL A 77 6.24 -9.53 18.92
N ALA A 78 6.46 -8.21 19.06
CA ALA A 78 5.70 -7.15 18.38
C ALA A 78 6.07 -6.98 16.88
N SER A 79 7.04 -7.74 16.37
CA SER A 79 7.59 -7.71 15.00
C SER A 79 6.82 -8.57 13.99
N LEU A 80 5.74 -9.25 14.41
CA LEU A 80 4.92 -10.02 13.47
C LEU A 80 4.27 -9.11 12.40
N SER A 81 3.97 -7.85 12.75
CA SER A 81 3.54 -6.82 11.79
C SER A 81 4.69 -6.35 10.90
N SER A 82 5.93 -6.34 11.41
CA SER A 82 7.13 -5.92 10.70
C SER A 82 7.58 -6.91 9.63
N HIS A 83 7.37 -8.23 9.81
CA HIS A 83 7.54 -9.21 8.73
C HIS A 83 6.60 -8.94 7.55
N SER A 84 5.36 -8.49 7.82
CA SER A 84 4.45 -8.06 6.74
C SER A 84 4.90 -6.75 6.10
N ALA A 85 5.47 -5.81 6.87
CA ALA A 85 6.00 -4.56 6.35
C ALA A 85 7.24 -4.78 5.45
N ILE A 86 8.15 -5.69 5.83
CA ILE A 86 9.31 -6.08 5.02
C ILE A 86 8.85 -6.78 3.73
N ASN A 87 7.86 -7.67 3.80
CA ASN A 87 7.28 -8.27 2.59
C ASN A 87 6.45 -7.27 1.76
N THR A 88 5.96 -6.19 2.37
CA THR A 88 5.35 -5.07 1.64
C THR A 88 6.42 -4.26 0.90
N LEU A 89 7.61 -4.08 1.47
CA LEU A 89 8.74 -3.43 0.80
C LEU A 89 9.24 -4.22 -0.42
N LYS A 90 9.03 -5.54 -0.49
CA LYS A 90 9.27 -6.33 -1.71
C LYS A 90 8.38 -5.92 -2.90
N LEU A 91 7.33 -5.12 -2.70
CA LEU A 91 6.62 -4.49 -3.82
C LEU A 91 7.45 -3.41 -4.54
N LEU A 92 8.56 -2.96 -3.97
CA LEU A 92 9.47 -1.97 -4.57
C LEU A 92 10.64 -2.61 -5.33
N GLU A 93 10.74 -3.95 -5.37
CA GLU A 93 11.79 -4.71 -6.05
C GLU A 93 11.34 -5.29 -7.42
N GLN A 94 10.23 -4.82 -7.99
CA GLN A 94 9.83 -5.14 -9.38
C GLN A 94 10.42 -4.12 -10.35
#